data_AF-A0A412J430-F1
#
_entry.id   AF-A0A412J430-F1
#
_cell.length_a   1.000
_cell.length_b   1.000
_cell.length_c   1.000
_cell.angle_alpha   90.00
_cell.angle_beta   90.00
_cell.angle_gamma   90.00
#
_symmetry.space_group_name_H-M   'P 1'
#
loop_
_entity.id
_entity.type
_entity.pdbx_description
1 polymer ?
#
loop_
_entity_poly.entity_id
_entity_poly.type
_entity_poly.pdbx_seq_one_letter_code
_entity_poly.pdbx_strand_id
1 'polypeptide(L)'
;MPFNLRFAIFIVACVLAFTVMRILHKDMIPVKYSLLWWIAILILVVLALWPDFFLFFVNLLRFQTTSNMVIGVFIVILIFITMSLTVIVSSQKNKINLLIQEVSMLKQEIKDKSND
;
A
#
# COMPACT_ATOMS: atom_id res chain seq x y z
N MET A 1 -1.60 16.63 -21.79
CA MET A 1 -0.86 16.78 -20.53
C MET A 1 0.46 17.51 -20.79
N PRO A 2 0.84 18.54 -20.01
CA PRO A 2 2.12 19.22 -20.18
C PRO A 2 3.31 18.30 -19.85
N PHE A 3 4.42 18.47 -20.57
CA PHE A 3 5.64 17.65 -20.42
C PHE A 3 6.17 17.66 -18.99
N ASN A 4 6.16 18.81 -18.33
CA ASN A 4 6.58 18.99 -16.94
C ASN A 4 5.85 18.04 -15.97
N LEU A 5 4.54 17.84 -16.16
CA LEU A 5 3.74 16.97 -15.30
C LEU A 5 4.06 15.50 -15.54
N ARG A 6 4.26 15.10 -16.81
CA ARG A 6 4.66 13.73 -17.16
C ARG A 6 6.02 13.38 -16.53
N PHE A 7 6.97 14.30 -16.63
CA PHE A 7 8.31 14.12 -16.07
C PHE A 7 8.30 14.02 -14.54
N ALA A 8 7.51 14.87 -13.87
CA ALA A 8 7.32 14.80 -12.43
C ALA A 8 6.73 13.45 -11.98
N ILE A 9 5.69 12.97 -12.65
CA ILE A 9 5.07 11.66 -12.34
C ILE A 9 6.07 10.52 -12.55
N PHE A 10 6.87 10.57 -13.63
CA PHE A 10 7.89 9.55 -13.89
C PHE A 10 8.97 9.52 -12.81
N ILE A 11 9.47 10.68 -12.38
CA ILE A 11 10.43 10.76 -11.26
C ILE A 11 9.83 10.16 -9.99
N VAL A 12 8.58 10.52 -9.66
CA VAL A 12 7.88 9.98 -8.49
C VAL A 12 7.77 8.46 -8.59
N ALA A 13 7.41 7.91 -9.75
CA ALA A 13 7.32 6.47 -9.97
C ALA A 13 8.68 5.76 -9.75
N CYS A 14 9.77 6.32 -10.27
CA CYS A 14 11.13 5.80 -10.07
C CYS A 14 11.56 5.82 -8.60
N VAL A 15 11.31 6.92 -7.89
CA VAL A 15 11.61 7.04 -6.45
C VAL A 15 10.79 6.05 -5.64
N LEU A 16 9.52 5.86 -5.99
CA LEU A 16 8.65 4.89 -5.34
C LEU A 16 9.15 3.46 -5.55
N ALA A 17 9.50 3.10 -6.79
CA ALA A 17 10.04 1.80 -7.14
C ALA A 17 11.35 1.49 -6.41
N PHE A 18 12.27 2.46 -6.36
CA PHE A 18 13.52 2.31 -5.62
C PHE A 18 13.27 2.11 -4.12
N THR A 19 12.35 2.88 -3.53
CA THR A 19 11.97 2.76 -2.12
C THR A 19 11.39 1.38 -1.82
N VAL A 20 10.44 0.91 -2.63
CA VAL A 20 9.79 -0.39 -2.47
C VAL A 20 10.80 -1.53 -2.62
N MET A 21 11.69 -1.45 -3.61
CA MET A 21 12.75 -2.43 -3.84
C MET A 21 13.70 -2.51 -2.64
N ARG A 22 14.11 -1.36 -2.09
CA ARG A 22 15.00 -1.29 -0.92
C ARG A 22 14.35 -1.85 0.34
N ILE A 23 13.06 -1.59 0.53
CA ILE A 23 12.29 -2.11 1.68
C ILE A 23 12.09 -3.63 1.55
N LEU A 24 11.83 -4.12 0.34
CA LEU A 24 11.70 -5.55 0.06
C LEU A 24 13.01 -6.30 0.29
N HIS A 25 14.15 -5.74 -0.15
CA HIS A 25 15.48 -6.32 0.08
C HIS A 25 15.89 -6.35 1.56
N LYS A 26 15.25 -5.57 2.42
CA LYS A 26 15.49 -5.60 3.88
C LYS A 26 14.54 -6.53 4.64
N ASP A 27 13.72 -7.33 3.94
CA ASP A 27 12.67 -8.21 4.49
C ASP A 27 11.70 -7.49 5.45
N MET A 28 11.63 -6.16 5.38
CA MET A 28 10.80 -5.35 6.27
C MET A 28 9.30 -5.47 5.94
N ILE A 29 8.98 -5.84 4.70
CA ILE A 29 7.60 -6.03 4.22
C ILE A 29 7.49 -7.41 3.58
N PRO A 30 6.57 -8.27 4.05
CA PRO A 30 6.22 -9.51 3.37
C PRO A 30 5.85 -9.27 1.90
N VAL A 31 6.39 -10.07 0.98
CA VAL A 31 6.22 -9.94 -0.49
C VAL A 31 4.78 -9.68 -0.93
N LYS A 32 3.81 -10.32 -0.26
CA LYS A 32 2.37 -10.12 -0.50
C LYS A 32 1.90 -8.66 -0.42
N TYR A 33 2.50 -7.84 0.42
CA TYR A 33 2.11 -6.44 0.60
C TYR A 33 2.87 -5.49 -0.34
N SER A 34 4.01 -5.93 -0.90
CA SER A 34 4.71 -5.15 -1.93
C SER A 34 4.00 -5.19 -3.28
N LEU A 35 3.19 -6.23 -3.54
CA LEU A 35 2.38 -6.35 -4.76
C LEU A 35 1.52 -5.12 -5.02
N LEU A 36 0.88 -4.59 -3.97
CA LEU A 36 -0.01 -3.43 -4.09
C LEU A 36 0.78 -2.15 -4.46
N TRP A 37 2.01 -2.04 -3.95
CA TRP A 37 2.93 -0.98 -4.34
C TRP A 37 3.43 -1.12 -5.78
N TRP A 38 3.72 -2.35 -6.24
CA TRP A 38 4.09 -2.61 -7.62
C TRP A 38 2.96 -2.28 -8.61
N ILE A 39 1.71 -2.57 -8.24
CA ILE A 39 0.54 -2.16 -9.03
C ILE A 39 0.45 -0.63 -9.09
N ALA A 40 0.65 0.08 -7.97
CA ALA A 40 0.66 1.53 -7.95
C ALA A 40 1.76 2.12 -8.86
N ILE A 41 2.98 1.57 -8.81
CA ILE A 41 4.10 1.97 -9.68
C ILE A 41 3.73 1.76 -11.14
N LEU A 42 3.16 0.59 -11.48
CA LEU A 42 2.74 0.28 -12.84
C LEU A 42 1.72 1.30 -13.36
N ILE A 43 0.71 1.63 -12.55
CA ILE A 43 -0.30 2.64 -12.89
C ILE A 43 0.35 4.01 -13.15
N LEU A 44 1.30 4.43 -12.31
CA LEU A 44 2.00 5.71 -12.49
C LEU A 44 2.89 5.73 -13.73
N VAL A 45 3.57 4.63 -14.05
CA VAL A 45 4.39 4.50 -15.26
C VAL A 45 3.52 4.54 -16.51
N VAL A 46 2.41 3.81 -16.53
CA VAL A 46 1.45 3.85 -17.65
C VAL A 46 0.87 5.25 -17.81
N LEU A 47 0.54 5.93 -16.72
CA LEU A 47 0.06 7.32 -16.75
C LEU A 47 1.09 8.31 -17.33
N ALA A 48 2.38 8.10 -17.04
CA ALA A 48 3.46 8.94 -17.54
C ALA A 48 3.77 8.69 -19.02
N LEU A 49 3.82 7.42 -19.45
CA LEU A 49 4.17 7.02 -20.81
C LEU A 49 3.00 7.13 -21.79
N TRP A 50 1.79 6.80 -21.34
CA TRP A 50 0.59 6.74 -22.18
C TRP A 50 -0.62 7.45 -21.52
N PRO A 51 -0.59 8.79 -21.42
CA PRO A 51 -1.65 9.55 -20.78
C PRO A 51 -2.98 9.52 -21.53
N ASP A 52 -2.96 9.21 -22.83
CA ASP A 52 -4.17 9.16 -23.66
C ASP A 52 -5.14 8.05 -23.20
N PHE A 53 -4.62 6.95 -22.64
CA PHE A 53 -5.44 5.92 -22.00
C PHE A 53 -6.28 6.51 -20.85
N PHE A 54 -5.72 7.43 -20.09
CA PHE A 54 -6.40 8.07 -18.98
C PHE A 54 -7.28 9.26 -19.40
N LEU A 55 -7.01 9.88 -20.56
CA LEU A 55 -7.88 10.94 -21.11
C LEU A 55 -9.30 10.43 -21.43
N PHE A 56 -9.48 9.13 -21.70
CA PHE A 56 -10.80 8.52 -21.80
C PHE A 56 -11.62 8.71 -20.50
N PHE A 57 -10.98 8.47 -19.35
CA PHE A 57 -11.61 8.66 -18.03
C PHE A 57 -11.82 10.13 -17.68
N VAL A 58 -10.93 11.04 -18.14
CA VAL A 58 -11.14 12.50 -18.01
C VAL A 58 -12.46 12.93 -18.63
N ASN A 59 -12.73 12.47 -19.85
CA ASN A 59 -13.95 12.83 -20.57
C ASN A 59 -15.20 12.22 -19.93
N LEU A 60 -15.09 11.00 -19.39
CA LEU A 60 -16.19 10.33 -18.70
C LEU A 60 -16.52 10.99 -17.35
N LEU A 61 -15.50 11.32 -16.56
CA LEU A 61 -15.63 11.88 -15.21
C LEU A 61 -15.70 13.42 -15.20
N ARG A 62 -15.53 14.06 -16.37
CA ARG A 62 -15.52 15.52 -16.57
C ARG A 62 -14.53 16.27 -15.67
N PHE A 63 -13.30 15.76 -15.54
CA PHE A 63 -12.26 16.49 -14.81
C PHE A 63 -11.85 17.77 -15.57
N GLN A 64 -11.80 18.89 -14.84
CA GLN A 64 -11.54 20.21 -15.40
C GLN A 64 -10.08 20.41 -15.86
N THR A 65 -9.12 19.76 -15.20
CA THR A 65 -7.71 19.76 -15.59
C THR A 65 -7.13 18.36 -15.53
N THR A 66 -6.11 18.12 -16.35
CA THR A 66 -5.29 16.92 -16.29
C THR A 66 -4.72 16.65 -14.89
N SER A 67 -4.30 17.70 -14.18
CA SER A 67 -3.69 17.58 -12.84
C SER A 67 -4.70 17.01 -11.83
N ASN A 68 -5.95 17.46 -11.88
CA ASN A 68 -7.01 17.00 -10.98
C ASN A 68 -7.28 15.50 -11.15
N MET A 69 -7.21 14.98 -12.38
CA MET A 69 -7.32 13.54 -12.62
C MET A 69 -6.15 12.78 -11.97
N VAL A 70 -4.92 13.25 -12.13
CA VAL A 70 -3.73 12.63 -11.53
C VAL A 70 -3.87 12.55 -10.00
N ILE A 71 -4.35 13.62 -9.37
CA ILE A 71 -4.66 13.65 -7.94
C ILE A 71 -5.73 12.62 -7.60
N GLY A 72 -6.80 12.50 -8.40
CA GLY A 72 -7.83 11.47 -8.22
C GLY A 72 -7.27 10.05 -8.25
N VAL A 73 -6.36 9.75 -9.19
CA VAL A 73 -5.67 8.46 -9.25
C VAL A 73 -4.85 8.20 -7.99
N PHE A 74 -4.10 9.20 -7.51
CA PHE A 74 -3.36 9.08 -6.25
C PHE A 74 -4.27 8.83 -5.05
N ILE A 75 -5.43 9.49 -4.96
CA ILE A 75 -6.40 9.27 -3.88
C ILE A 75 -6.92 7.82 -3.90
N VAL A 76 -7.29 7.31 -5.08
CA VAL A 76 -7.77 5.92 -5.22
C VAL A 76 -6.69 4.92 -4.80
N ILE A 77 -5.46 5.10 -5.28
CA ILE A 77 -4.30 4.27 -4.87
C ILE A 77 -4.13 4.32 -3.35
N LEU A 78 -4.20 5.51 -2.75
CA LEU A 78 -4.01 5.70 -1.32
C LEU A 78 -5.11 5.01 -0.50
N ILE A 79 -6.37 5.05 -0.96
CA ILE A 79 -7.49 4.31 -0.34
C ILE A 79 -7.25 2.79 -0.37
N PHE A 80 -6.77 2.24 -1.49
CA PHE A 80 -6.47 0.81 -1.56
C PHE A 80 -5.32 0.41 -0.61
N ILE A 81 -4.27 1.25 -0.52
CA ILE A 81 -3.16 1.02 0.39
C ILE A 81 -3.63 1.07 1.85
N THR A 82 -4.42 2.08 2.24
CA THR A 82 -4.91 2.20 3.62
C THR A 82 -5.84 1.06 3.98
N MET A 83 -6.74 0.65 3.08
CA MET A 83 -7.61 -0.51 3.28
C MET A 83 -6.80 -1.80 3.49
N SER A 84 -5.77 -2.02 2.66
CA SER A 84 -4.85 -3.15 2.83
C SER A 84 -4.17 -3.09 4.20
N LEU A 85 -3.70 -1.92 4.62
CA LEU A 85 -3.06 -1.74 5.92
C LEU A 85 -4.03 -2.05 7.07
N THR A 86 -5.29 -1.61 6.97
CA THR A 86 -6.33 -1.90 7.95
C THR A 86 -6.56 -3.40 8.10
N VAL A 87 -6.62 -4.16 6.99
CA VAL A 87 -6.76 -5.62 7.03
C VAL A 87 -5.56 -6.28 7.74
N ILE A 88 -4.35 -5.81 7.45
CA ILE A 88 -3.11 -6.32 8.08
C ILE A 88 -3.14 -6.08 9.58
N VAL A 89 -3.44 -4.84 10.00
CA VAL A 89 -3.51 -4.44 11.41
C VAL A 89 -4.60 -5.23 12.15
N SER A 90 -5.76 -5.43 11.51
CA SER A 90 -6.84 -6.24 12.07
C SER A 90 -6.41 -7.70 12.29
N SER A 91 -5.72 -8.30 11.31
CA SER A 91 -5.17 -9.65 11.45
C SER A 91 -4.10 -9.75 12.54
N GLN A 92 -3.21 -8.75 12.64
CA GLN A 92 -2.19 -8.69 13.69
C GLN A 92 -2.82 -8.59 15.08
N LYS A 93 -3.86 -7.78 15.25
CA LYS A 93 -4.60 -7.66 16.51
C LYS A 93 -5.14 -9.01 16.99
N ASN A 94 -5.68 -9.82 16.08
CA ASN A 94 -6.18 -11.16 16.43
C ASN A 94 -5.06 -12.09 16.90
N LYS A 95 -3.90 -12.08 16.22
CA LYS A 95 -2.73 -12.88 16.62
C LYS A 95 -2.18 -12.47 17.99
N ILE A 96 -2.15 -11.17 18.27
CA ILE A 96 -1.74 -10.64 19.58
C ILE A 96 -2.69 -11.15 20.68
N ASN A 97 -4.00 -11.11 20.45
CA ASN A 97 -4.97 -11.63 21.42
C ASN A 97 -4.77 -13.12 21.71
N LEU A 98 -4.51 -13.93 20.67
CA LEU A 98 -4.22 -15.37 20.85
C LEU A 98 -2.94 -15.60 21.64
N LEU A 99 -1.86 -14.87 21.33
CA LEU A 99 -0.60 -14.95 22.07
C LEU A 99 -0.79 -14.55 23.55
N ILE A 100 -1.58 -13.52 23.82
CA ILE A 100 -1.92 -13.12 25.20
C ILE A 100 -2.64 -14.27 25.92
N GLN A 101 -3.62 -14.91 25.26
CA GLN A 101 -4.36 -16.04 25.83
C GLN A 101 -3.43 -17.24 26.12
N GLU A 102 -2.57 -17.61 25.19
CA GLU A 102 -1.59 -18.68 25.38
C GLU A 102 -0.67 -18.39 26.58
N VAL A 103 -0.13 -17.17 26.68
CA VAL A 103 0.71 -16.76 27.81
C VAL A 103 -0.07 -16.79 29.13
N SER A 104 -1.33 -16.40 29.14
CA SER A 104 -2.19 -16.45 30.33
C SER A 104 -2.44 -17.88 30.80
N MET A 105 -2.73 -18.81 29.89
CA MET A 105 -2.91 -20.23 30.21
C MET A 105 -1.61 -20.85 30.75
N LEU A 106 -0.48 -20.56 30.11
CA LEU A 106 0.85 -20.98 30.57
C LEU A 106 1.16 -20.47 31.99
N LYS A 107 0.87 -19.20 32.27
CA LYS A 107 1.05 -18.63 33.63
C LYS A 107 0.17 -19.32 34.67
N GLN A 108 -1.05 -19.69 34.30
CA GLN A 108 -1.97 -20.39 35.19
C GLN A 108 -1.46 -21.80 35.52
N GLU A 109 -1.02 -22.57 34.52
CA GLU A 109 -0.45 -23.91 34.72
C GLU A 109 0.79 -23.90 35.62
N ILE A 110 1.67 -22.91 35.46
CA ILE A 110 2.86 -22.73 36.31
C ILE A 110 2.44 -22.44 37.75
N LYS A 111 1.44 -21.57 37.94
CA LYS A 111 0.92 -21.22 39.26
C LYS A 111 0.32 -22.43 39.96
N ASP A 112 -0.48 -23.21 39.24
CA ASP A 112 -1.14 -24.40 39.79
C ASP A 112 -0.10 -25.46 40.20
N LYS A 113 0.94 -25.70 39.39
CA LYS A 113 2.06 -26.59 39.75
C LYS A 113 2.93 -26.10 40.91
N SER A 114 2.96 -24.79 41.19
CA SER A 114 3.76 -24.23 42.29
C SER A 114 3.05 -24.27 43.65
N ASN A 115 1.74 -24.53 43.67
CA ASN A 115 0.93 -24.60 44.88
C ASN A 115 0.69 -26.05 45.37
N ASP A 116 1.19 -27.05 44.65
CA ASP A 116 1.34 -28.45 45.07
C ASP A 116 2.78 -28.71 45.58
#